data_AF-D9WJ03-F1
#
_entry.id   AF-D9WJ03-F1
#
_cell.length_a   1.000
_cell.length_b   1.000
_cell.length_c   1.000
_cell.angle_alpha   90.00
_cell.angle_beta   90.00
_cell.angle_gamma   90.00
#
_symmetry.space_group_name_H-M   'P 1'
#
loop_
_entity.id
_entity.type
_entity.pdbx_description
1 polymer ?
#
loop_
_entity_poly.entity_id
_entity_poly.type
_entity_poly.pdbx_seq_one_letter_code
_entity_poly.pdbx_strand_id
1 'polypeptide(L)'
;PAFGGNPGEVTIHFVSVGGCPTAFILCCRQARAGCSPRAMIQSGSCRSGPQARAEAAGTAFARQAGCDGTAQAAVLGCLRSASAGTLLDASRTFSAGFVDGTPTFPTGLHEALDRGGFTRVPVVVGANRDEGRTFASGYIGAGKEAYLAYVQNLAGARADEVLARYPWPDTSDRYTAAYLIGGIMTDSGSVAGIGGCGLRSLARTLERYTPTYAYEFDHRTGPGLTQIPGYVWGAGHAAELAYIWPSFNNGTPIAPLFNADERRLAREMTRYWGAFTKTGRPAVARQTVWPGYHRGKGLMLSLRAGGRSALIDDDRYSTEHQCAFWDTMPGTQHS
;
A
#
# COMPACT_ATOMS: atom_id res chain seq x y z
N PRO A 1 -3.82 -26.22 21.60
CA PRO A 1 -3.29 -26.03 20.22
C PRO A 1 -1.86 -26.60 20.19
N ALA A 2 -1.51 -27.42 19.19
CA ALA A 2 -0.27 -28.21 19.18
C ALA A 2 1.02 -27.37 19.19
N PHE A 3 0.95 -26.09 18.77
CA PHE A 3 2.08 -25.17 18.69
C PHE A 3 2.08 -24.09 19.80
N GLY A 4 1.23 -24.22 20.83
CA GLY A 4 1.21 -23.30 21.98
C GLY A 4 0.59 -21.92 21.75
N GLY A 5 0.18 -21.57 20.53
CA GLY A 5 -0.52 -20.31 20.22
C GLY A 5 -2.01 -20.34 20.56
N ASN A 6 -2.61 -19.17 20.85
CA ASN A 6 -4.05 -19.05 21.12
C ASN A 6 -4.84 -18.75 19.82
N PRO A 7 -5.72 -19.66 19.35
CA PRO A 7 -6.50 -19.44 18.13
C PRO A 7 -7.51 -18.30 18.26
N GLY A 8 -7.87 -17.90 19.49
CA GLY A 8 -8.71 -16.74 19.76
C GLY A 8 -7.96 -15.40 19.77
N GLU A 9 -6.64 -15.40 19.57
CA GLU A 9 -5.77 -14.22 19.60
C GLU A 9 -4.82 -14.19 18.40
N VAL A 10 -5.41 -14.28 17.21
CA VAL A 10 -4.69 -14.17 15.94
C VAL A 10 -4.68 -12.71 15.48
N THR A 11 -3.56 -12.25 14.93
CA THR A 11 -3.48 -10.96 14.22
C THR A 11 -2.91 -11.24 12.85
N ILE A 12 -3.55 -10.70 11.82
CA ILE A 12 -3.09 -10.91 10.45
C ILE A 12 -2.52 -9.61 9.92
N HIS A 13 -1.30 -9.71 9.42
CA HIS A 13 -0.52 -8.60 8.92
C HIS A 13 -0.50 -8.67 7.40
N PHE A 14 -0.82 -7.55 6.78
CA PHE A 14 -0.82 -7.41 5.34
C PHE A 14 0.12 -6.28 4.93
N VAL A 15 0.67 -6.41 3.72
CA VAL A 15 1.46 -5.35 3.10
C VAL A 15 1.08 -5.17 1.63
N SER A 16 1.08 -3.93 1.16
CA SER A 16 0.94 -3.59 -0.25
C SER A 16 -0.39 -4.11 -0.83
N VAL A 17 -0.35 -4.75 -2.00
CA VAL A 17 -1.48 -5.42 -2.64
C VAL A 17 -2.10 -6.55 -1.80
N GLY A 18 -1.36 -7.12 -0.84
CA GLY A 18 -1.92 -8.03 0.17
C GLY A 18 -2.78 -7.30 1.22
N GLY A 19 -2.61 -5.98 1.31
CA GLY A 19 -3.18 -5.03 2.25
C GLY A 19 -4.66 -4.75 2.14
N CYS A 20 -5.45 -5.42 1.28
CA CYS A 20 -6.88 -5.13 1.24
C CYS A 20 -7.61 -5.74 2.45
N PRO A 21 -8.05 -4.94 3.44
CA PRO A 21 -8.89 -5.42 4.53
C PRO A 21 -10.10 -6.18 4.02
N THR A 22 -10.84 -5.63 3.04
CA THR A 22 -12.12 -6.19 2.60
C THR A 22 -11.97 -7.60 2.04
N ALA A 23 -10.96 -7.86 1.22
CA ALA A 23 -10.78 -9.17 0.58
C ALA A 23 -10.59 -10.27 1.62
N PHE A 24 -9.76 -10.01 2.63
CA PHE A 24 -9.53 -10.95 3.70
C PHE A 24 -10.69 -11.00 4.71
N ILE A 25 -11.22 -9.85 5.07
CA ILE A 25 -12.24 -9.70 6.10
C ILE A 25 -13.62 -10.21 5.60
N LEU A 26 -13.90 -10.16 4.30
CA LEU A 26 -15.05 -10.80 3.66
C LEU A 26 -14.89 -12.31 3.58
N CYS A 27 -13.69 -12.83 3.24
CA CYS A 27 -13.40 -14.26 3.33
C CYS A 27 -13.65 -14.78 4.76
N CYS A 28 -13.32 -13.97 5.75
CA CYS A 28 -13.62 -14.24 7.15
C CYS A 28 -15.12 -14.26 7.50
N ARG A 29 -15.97 -13.46 6.84
CA ARG A 29 -17.43 -13.53 6.99
C ARG A 29 -18.00 -14.85 6.46
N GLN A 30 -17.34 -15.44 5.44
CA GLN A 30 -17.71 -16.73 4.86
C GLN A 30 -17.10 -17.93 5.62
N ALA A 31 -16.03 -17.72 6.40
CA ALA A 31 -15.37 -18.77 7.16
C ALA A 31 -16.22 -19.21 8.36
N ARG A 32 -16.74 -20.45 8.32
CA ARG A 32 -17.54 -21.08 9.39
C ARG A 32 -16.81 -21.22 10.74
N ALA A 33 -15.48 -21.06 10.77
CA ALA A 33 -14.63 -21.36 11.93
C ALA A 33 -14.30 -20.15 12.84
N GLY A 34 -14.86 -18.97 12.56
CA GLY A 34 -14.51 -17.74 13.27
C GLY A 34 -13.23 -17.11 12.73
N CYS A 35 -13.25 -15.79 12.56
CA CYS A 35 -12.14 -15.03 11.99
C CYS A 35 -11.13 -14.57 13.05
N SER A 36 -9.90 -14.31 12.61
CA SER A 36 -8.87 -13.58 13.35
C SER A 36 -9.43 -12.34 14.05
N PRO A 37 -9.17 -12.13 15.35
CA PRO A 37 -9.72 -11.01 16.10
C PRO A 37 -9.12 -9.65 15.73
N ARG A 38 -8.05 -9.57 14.93
CA ARG A 38 -7.30 -8.31 14.66
C ARG A 38 -6.64 -8.31 13.28
N ALA A 39 -6.41 -7.11 12.72
CA ALA A 39 -5.70 -6.93 11.45
C ALA A 39 -4.69 -5.76 11.48
N MET A 40 -3.63 -5.86 10.69
CA MET A 40 -2.72 -4.76 10.39
C MET A 40 -2.55 -4.61 8.88
N ILE A 41 -2.72 -3.39 8.38
CA ILE A 41 -2.70 -3.05 6.96
C ILE A 41 -1.57 -2.05 6.73
N GLN A 42 -0.53 -2.47 6.02
CA GLN A 42 0.67 -1.65 5.80
C GLN A 42 0.76 -1.33 4.31
N SER A 43 0.69 -0.06 3.94
CA SER A 43 0.74 0.42 2.57
C SER A 43 -0.31 -0.25 1.66
N GLY A 44 -1.53 -0.48 2.18
CA GLY A 44 -2.57 -1.24 1.50
C GLY A 44 -3.80 -0.43 1.11
N SER A 45 -4.50 -0.88 0.08
CA SER A 45 -5.83 -0.37 -0.30
C SER A 45 -6.75 -1.51 -0.74
N CYS A 46 -8.01 -1.18 -1.05
CA CYS A 46 -9.01 -2.14 -1.53
C CYS A 46 -9.58 -1.79 -2.91
N ARG A 47 -8.73 -1.31 -3.83
CA ARG A 47 -9.15 -1.12 -5.22
C ARG A 47 -9.51 -2.48 -5.84
N SER A 48 -10.71 -2.58 -6.41
CA SER A 48 -11.17 -3.72 -7.21
C SER A 48 -11.59 -3.26 -8.60
N GLY A 49 -11.84 -4.19 -9.50
CA GLY A 49 -12.44 -3.89 -10.80
C GLY A 49 -13.38 -5.01 -11.27
N PRO A 50 -14.20 -4.72 -12.30
CA PRO A 50 -15.23 -5.63 -12.76
C PRO A 50 -14.65 -6.91 -13.35
N GLN A 51 -15.34 -8.04 -13.12
CA GLN A 51 -15.01 -9.34 -13.69
C GLN A 51 -14.72 -9.32 -15.19
N ALA A 52 -15.48 -8.57 -15.98
CA ALA A 52 -15.26 -8.44 -17.42
C ALA A 52 -13.85 -7.91 -17.77
N ARG A 53 -13.29 -6.99 -16.98
CA ARG A 53 -11.92 -6.48 -17.17
C ARG A 53 -10.89 -7.55 -16.86
N ALA A 54 -11.11 -8.33 -15.81
CA ALA A 54 -10.23 -9.44 -15.43
C ALA A 54 -10.25 -10.56 -16.49
N GLU A 55 -11.43 -10.88 -17.04
CA GLU A 55 -11.58 -11.85 -18.13
C GLU A 55 -10.85 -11.41 -19.39
N ALA A 56 -11.00 -10.14 -19.79
CA ALA A 56 -10.27 -9.57 -20.93
C ALA A 56 -8.74 -9.63 -20.74
N ALA A 57 -8.24 -9.29 -19.55
CA ALA A 57 -6.83 -9.41 -19.21
C ALA A 57 -6.35 -10.88 -19.23
N GLY A 58 -7.16 -11.80 -18.72
CA GLY A 58 -6.87 -13.24 -18.75
C GLY A 58 -6.80 -13.81 -20.17
N THR A 59 -7.69 -13.38 -21.07
CA THR A 59 -7.63 -13.75 -22.49
C THR A 59 -6.39 -13.20 -23.18
N ALA A 60 -6.01 -11.95 -22.90
CA ALA A 60 -4.79 -11.36 -23.45
C ALA A 60 -3.52 -12.08 -22.96
N PHE A 61 -3.49 -12.46 -21.67
CA PHE A 61 -2.42 -13.27 -21.11
C PHE A 61 -2.33 -14.65 -21.77
N ALA A 62 -3.46 -15.33 -21.95
CA ALA A 62 -3.49 -16.64 -22.61
C ALA A 62 -2.94 -16.58 -24.04
N ARG A 63 -3.31 -15.54 -24.79
CA ARG A 63 -2.73 -15.21 -26.11
C ARG A 63 -1.22 -15.06 -26.08
N GLN A 64 -0.71 -14.24 -25.17
CA GLN A 64 0.73 -14.02 -25.03
C GLN A 64 1.50 -15.28 -24.63
N ALA A 65 0.85 -16.20 -23.91
CA ALA A 65 1.42 -17.51 -23.56
C ALA A 65 1.33 -18.54 -24.71
N GLY A 66 0.79 -18.17 -25.89
CA GLY A 66 0.57 -19.08 -27.02
C GLY A 66 -0.65 -20.00 -26.86
N CYS A 67 -1.50 -19.74 -25.88
CA CYS A 67 -2.70 -20.51 -25.57
C CYS A 67 -3.97 -19.83 -26.10
N ASP A 68 -4.02 -19.66 -27.42
CA ASP A 68 -5.16 -19.08 -28.12
C ASP A 68 -6.31 -20.09 -28.28
N GLY A 69 -7.55 -19.61 -28.13
CA GLY A 69 -8.73 -20.44 -28.36
C GLY A 69 -10.00 -19.86 -27.76
N THR A 70 -11.15 -20.40 -28.20
CA THR A 70 -12.48 -20.02 -27.70
C THR A 70 -13.02 -21.03 -26.68
N ALA A 71 -12.54 -22.28 -26.71
CA ALA A 71 -12.92 -23.31 -25.76
C ALA A 71 -12.12 -23.18 -24.45
N GLN A 72 -12.78 -22.71 -23.39
CA GLN A 72 -12.14 -22.43 -22.09
C GLN A 72 -11.33 -23.63 -21.55
N ALA A 73 -11.87 -24.85 -21.66
CA ALA A 73 -11.18 -26.06 -21.19
C ALA A 73 -9.84 -26.31 -21.92
N ALA A 74 -9.79 -26.08 -23.23
CA ALA A 74 -8.59 -26.25 -24.03
C ALA A 74 -7.54 -25.17 -23.70
N VAL A 75 -7.96 -23.91 -23.57
CA VAL A 75 -7.09 -22.79 -23.17
C VAL A 75 -6.48 -23.05 -21.80
N LEU A 76 -7.27 -23.47 -20.82
CA LEU A 76 -6.77 -23.81 -19.48
C LEU A 76 -5.84 -25.03 -19.49
N GLY A 77 -6.12 -26.03 -20.33
CA GLY A 77 -5.22 -27.17 -20.53
C GLY A 77 -3.85 -26.77 -21.09
N CYS A 78 -3.84 -25.90 -22.10
CA CYS A 78 -2.62 -25.31 -22.65
C CYS A 78 -1.83 -24.54 -21.59
N LEU A 79 -2.50 -23.63 -20.85
CA LEU A 79 -1.85 -22.81 -19.81
C LEU A 79 -1.22 -23.67 -18.71
N ARG A 80 -1.88 -24.74 -18.28
CA ARG A 80 -1.34 -25.69 -17.29
C ARG A 80 -0.15 -26.51 -17.79
N SER A 81 -0.02 -26.65 -19.11
CA SER A 81 1.06 -27.40 -19.75
C SER A 81 2.22 -26.51 -20.19
N ALA A 82 2.01 -25.18 -20.23
CA ALA A 82 3.03 -24.21 -20.57
C ALA A 82 4.15 -24.18 -19.52
N SER A 83 5.37 -23.88 -19.96
CA SER A 83 6.50 -23.74 -19.04
C SER A 83 6.35 -22.51 -18.15
N ALA A 84 6.95 -22.54 -16.96
CA ALA A 84 6.98 -21.38 -16.08
C ALA A 84 7.59 -20.14 -16.76
N GLY A 85 8.64 -20.32 -17.58
CA GLY A 85 9.26 -19.22 -18.33
C GLY A 85 8.30 -18.55 -19.31
N THR A 86 7.54 -19.35 -20.07
CA THR A 86 6.50 -18.85 -20.98
C THR A 86 5.44 -18.04 -20.25
N LEU A 87 4.96 -18.54 -19.11
CA LEU A 87 3.95 -17.84 -18.30
C LEU A 87 4.50 -16.54 -17.71
N LEU A 88 5.77 -16.53 -17.26
CA LEU A 88 6.43 -15.32 -16.75
C LEU A 88 6.60 -14.27 -17.85
N ASP A 89 7.02 -14.67 -19.06
CA ASP A 89 7.15 -13.74 -20.20
C ASP A 89 5.80 -13.17 -20.64
N ALA A 90 4.75 -14.00 -20.68
CA ALA A 90 3.39 -13.54 -20.94
C ALA A 90 2.85 -12.60 -19.85
N SER A 91 3.33 -12.73 -18.61
CA SER A 91 2.85 -11.90 -17.49
C SER A 91 3.36 -10.46 -17.49
N ARG A 92 4.34 -10.11 -18.34
CA ARG A 92 4.98 -8.78 -18.34
C ARG A 92 4.02 -7.61 -18.49
N THR A 93 2.89 -7.82 -19.18
CA THR A 93 1.82 -6.81 -19.34
C THR A 93 0.54 -7.19 -18.60
N PHE A 94 0.54 -8.30 -17.86
CA PHE A 94 -0.61 -8.76 -17.10
C PHE A 94 -0.66 -8.04 -15.75
N SER A 95 -1.82 -7.47 -15.42
CA SER A 95 -2.07 -6.87 -14.12
C SER A 95 -3.13 -7.68 -13.39
N ALA A 96 -2.70 -8.36 -12.33
CA ALA A 96 -3.60 -8.99 -11.38
C ALA A 96 -4.16 -7.94 -10.42
N GLY A 97 -5.46 -7.99 -10.16
CA GLY A 97 -6.13 -7.12 -9.19
C GLY A 97 -7.31 -7.84 -8.55
N PHE A 98 -7.86 -7.25 -7.50
CA PHE A 98 -9.10 -7.75 -6.91
C PHE A 98 -10.26 -7.59 -7.90
N VAL A 99 -11.10 -8.62 -7.97
CA VAL A 99 -12.20 -8.69 -8.93
C VAL A 99 -13.52 -8.65 -8.19
N ASP A 100 -14.36 -7.67 -8.52
CA ASP A 100 -15.74 -7.60 -8.06
C ASP A 100 -16.72 -8.16 -9.09
N GLY A 101 -17.96 -8.40 -8.64
CA GLY A 101 -18.99 -9.11 -9.41
C GLY A 101 -18.82 -10.64 -9.38
N THR A 102 -18.00 -11.18 -8.49
CA THR A 102 -17.78 -12.63 -8.33
C THR A 102 -18.58 -13.19 -7.16
N PRO A 103 -18.83 -14.51 -7.05
CA PRO A 103 -19.48 -15.09 -5.87
C PRO A 103 -18.76 -14.79 -4.54
N THR A 104 -17.43 -14.63 -4.58
CA THR A 104 -16.62 -14.27 -3.41
C THR A 104 -16.72 -12.78 -3.09
N PHE A 105 -16.77 -11.93 -4.12
CA PHE A 105 -16.89 -10.47 -4.01
C PHE A 105 -18.02 -9.94 -4.90
N PRO A 106 -19.30 -10.06 -4.47
CA PRO A 106 -20.43 -9.68 -5.31
C PRO A 106 -20.52 -8.16 -5.58
N THR A 107 -19.97 -7.35 -4.67
CA THR A 107 -19.92 -5.89 -4.75
C THR A 107 -18.47 -5.41 -4.76
N GLY A 108 -18.23 -4.20 -5.25
CA GLY A 108 -16.91 -3.55 -5.21
C GLY A 108 -16.35 -3.52 -3.78
N LEU A 109 -15.05 -3.73 -3.63
CA LEU A 109 -14.43 -3.84 -2.30
C LEU A 109 -14.45 -2.50 -1.54
N HIS A 110 -14.35 -1.36 -2.25
CA HIS A 110 -14.56 -0.04 -1.67
C HIS A 110 -16.00 0.18 -1.23
N GLU A 111 -16.98 -0.16 -2.06
CA GLU A 111 -18.42 -0.07 -1.71
C GLU A 111 -18.75 -0.93 -0.49
N ALA A 112 -18.16 -2.12 -0.40
CA ALA A 112 -18.31 -2.99 0.77
C ALA A 112 -17.71 -2.36 2.04
N LEU A 113 -16.55 -1.69 1.97
CA LEU A 113 -16.00 -0.95 3.12
C LEU A 113 -16.89 0.22 3.52
N ASP A 114 -17.34 1.01 2.55
CA ASP A 114 -18.12 2.21 2.82
C ASP A 114 -19.47 1.91 3.46
N ARG A 115 -20.02 0.71 3.22
CA ARG A 115 -21.24 0.22 3.85
C ARG A 115 -21.00 -0.59 5.13
N GLY A 116 -19.75 -0.75 5.56
CA GLY A 116 -19.41 -1.55 6.73
C GLY A 116 -19.64 -3.06 6.52
N GLY A 117 -19.61 -3.52 5.27
CA GLY A 117 -19.85 -4.90 4.83
C GLY A 117 -18.71 -5.87 5.14
N PHE A 118 -17.93 -5.64 6.19
CA PHE A 118 -16.73 -6.38 6.55
C PHE A 118 -16.78 -6.79 8.04
N THR A 119 -16.11 -7.88 8.43
CA THR A 119 -15.89 -8.26 9.84
C THR A 119 -15.18 -7.15 10.61
N ARG A 120 -15.83 -6.65 11.65
CA ARG A 120 -15.34 -5.53 12.47
C ARG A 120 -14.36 -6.06 13.51
N VAL A 121 -13.09 -5.74 13.32
CA VAL A 121 -11.97 -6.11 14.20
C VAL A 121 -11.07 -4.90 14.41
N PRO A 122 -10.39 -4.73 15.56
CA PRO A 122 -9.39 -3.67 15.70
C PRO A 122 -8.37 -3.73 14.57
N VAL A 123 -8.00 -2.56 14.05
CA VAL A 123 -7.07 -2.43 12.93
C VAL A 123 -5.94 -1.45 13.23
N VAL A 124 -4.73 -1.82 12.84
CA VAL A 124 -3.66 -0.86 12.52
C VAL A 124 -3.67 -0.63 11.02
N VAL A 125 -3.59 0.61 10.58
CA VAL A 125 -3.49 0.98 9.17
C VAL A 125 -2.37 2.01 9.01
N GLY A 126 -1.53 1.88 8.00
CA GLY A 126 -0.49 2.88 7.75
C GLY A 126 0.09 2.83 6.36
N ALA A 127 0.94 3.80 6.05
CA ALA A 127 1.67 3.93 4.79
C ALA A 127 3.01 4.61 5.07
N ASN A 128 3.90 4.57 4.09
CA ASN A 128 5.19 5.24 4.15
C ASN A 128 5.10 6.61 3.47
N ARG A 129 5.82 7.60 3.97
CA ARG A 129 5.70 8.98 3.49
C ARG A 129 6.09 9.19 2.02
N ASP A 130 6.94 8.34 1.46
CA ASP A 130 7.42 8.45 0.08
C ASP A 130 7.15 7.15 -0.73
N GLU A 131 6.00 6.48 -0.52
CA GLU A 131 5.62 5.19 -1.18
C GLU A 131 6.08 5.09 -2.65
N GLY A 132 5.71 6.10 -3.43
CA GLY A 132 5.92 6.16 -4.87
C GLY A 132 7.37 6.22 -5.31
N ARG A 133 8.32 6.62 -4.45
CA ARG A 133 9.75 6.62 -4.82
C ARG A 133 10.26 5.22 -5.15
N THR A 134 9.69 4.19 -4.55
CA THR A 134 10.04 2.80 -4.89
C THR A 134 9.49 2.42 -6.26
N PHE A 135 8.24 2.75 -6.55
CA PHE A 135 7.59 2.44 -7.83
C PHE A 135 8.13 3.28 -9.00
N ALA A 136 8.62 4.49 -8.71
CA ALA A 136 9.13 5.42 -9.71
C ALA A 136 10.63 5.24 -10.02
N SER A 137 11.32 4.27 -9.42
CA SER A 137 12.77 4.08 -9.65
C SER A 137 13.11 3.75 -11.12
N GLY A 138 12.16 3.19 -11.88
CA GLY A 138 12.29 2.96 -13.33
C GLY A 138 12.38 4.25 -14.16
N TYR A 139 12.01 5.40 -13.60
CA TYR A 139 12.11 6.72 -14.26
C TYR A 139 13.43 7.44 -13.98
N ILE A 140 14.40 6.80 -13.31
CA ILE A 140 15.73 7.37 -13.12
C ILE A 140 16.41 7.53 -14.49
N GLY A 141 16.84 8.75 -14.80
CA GLY A 141 17.39 9.16 -16.09
C GLY A 141 16.35 9.65 -17.09
N ALA A 142 15.05 9.56 -16.79
CA ALA A 142 14.00 10.09 -17.64
C ALA A 142 14.02 11.63 -17.63
N GLY A 143 13.85 12.24 -18.80
CA GLY A 143 13.80 13.69 -18.97
C GLY A 143 12.40 14.29 -18.75
N LYS A 144 12.33 15.62 -18.87
CA LYS A 144 11.09 16.40 -18.72
C LYS A 144 9.95 15.90 -19.62
N GLU A 145 10.25 15.53 -20.86
CA GLU A 145 9.25 15.04 -21.81
C GLU A 145 8.53 13.77 -21.30
N ALA A 146 9.28 12.79 -20.79
CA ALA A 146 8.71 11.57 -20.22
C ALA A 146 7.87 11.86 -18.96
N TYR A 147 8.30 12.84 -18.15
CA TYR A 147 7.51 13.31 -17.02
C TYR A 147 6.18 13.96 -17.45
N LEU A 148 6.21 14.85 -18.45
CA LEU A 148 5.00 15.46 -18.99
C LEU A 148 4.05 14.41 -19.58
N ALA A 149 4.58 13.44 -20.32
CA ALA A 149 3.79 12.33 -20.86
C ALA A 149 3.16 11.47 -19.75
N TYR A 150 3.89 11.19 -18.67
CA TYR A 150 3.33 10.51 -17.49
C TYR A 150 2.15 11.28 -16.91
N VAL A 151 2.30 12.59 -16.67
CA VAL A 151 1.24 13.42 -16.11
C VAL A 151 0.04 13.51 -17.05
N GLN A 152 0.27 13.63 -18.35
CA GLN A 152 -0.79 13.64 -19.36
C GLN A 152 -1.58 12.32 -19.37
N ASN A 153 -0.89 11.17 -19.28
CA ASN A 153 -1.54 9.86 -19.23
C ASN A 153 -2.33 9.66 -17.93
N LEU A 154 -1.87 10.23 -16.81
CA LEU A 154 -2.55 10.13 -15.53
C LEU A 154 -3.80 11.02 -15.45
N ALA A 155 -3.66 12.28 -15.85
CA ALA A 155 -4.64 13.33 -15.52
C ALA A 155 -5.41 13.88 -16.73
N GLY A 156 -5.01 13.53 -17.96
CA GLY A 156 -5.70 13.93 -19.18
C GLY A 156 -5.91 15.45 -19.26
N ALA A 157 -7.17 15.88 -19.35
CA ALA A 157 -7.53 17.29 -19.44
C ALA A 157 -7.14 18.13 -18.19
N ARG A 158 -6.85 17.49 -17.05
CA ARG A 158 -6.43 18.16 -15.80
C ARG A 158 -4.91 18.09 -15.57
N ALA A 159 -4.13 17.73 -16.60
CA ALA A 159 -2.67 17.63 -16.50
C ALA A 159 -2.02 18.93 -15.99
N ASP A 160 -2.48 20.09 -16.45
CA ASP A 160 -1.95 21.39 -16.04
C ASP A 160 -2.12 21.65 -14.52
N GLU A 161 -3.19 21.17 -13.91
CA GLU A 161 -3.41 21.31 -12.47
C GLU A 161 -2.44 20.45 -11.64
N VAL A 162 -2.03 19.30 -12.18
CA VAL A 162 -0.99 18.45 -11.59
C VAL A 162 0.38 19.08 -11.80
N LEU A 163 0.69 19.57 -13.01
CA LEU A 163 1.97 20.22 -13.31
C LEU A 163 2.18 21.49 -12.49
N ALA A 164 1.12 22.23 -12.18
CA ALA A 164 1.19 23.38 -11.28
C ALA A 164 1.61 23.02 -9.84
N ARG A 165 1.29 21.80 -9.39
CA ARG A 165 1.61 21.29 -8.03
C ARG A 165 2.94 20.57 -7.96
N TYR A 166 3.35 19.95 -9.06
CA TYR A 166 4.60 19.21 -9.18
C TYR A 166 5.45 19.81 -10.32
N PRO A 167 5.82 21.10 -10.28
CA PRO A 167 6.50 21.74 -11.39
C PRO A 167 7.87 21.10 -11.62
N TRP A 168 8.25 20.97 -12.90
CA TRP A 168 9.61 20.59 -13.25
C TRP A 168 10.57 21.71 -12.82
N PRO A 169 11.55 21.45 -11.94
CA PRO A 169 12.43 22.49 -11.42
C PRO A 169 13.51 22.89 -12.43
N ASP A 170 13.99 24.14 -12.32
CA ASP A 170 15.13 24.62 -13.12
C ASP A 170 16.43 23.86 -12.76
N THR A 171 16.57 23.47 -11.49
CA THR A 171 17.69 22.66 -11.00
C THR A 171 17.38 21.16 -11.10
N SER A 172 17.13 20.68 -12.33
CA SER A 172 16.84 19.25 -12.57
C SER A 172 18.11 18.41 -12.71
N ASP A 173 18.04 17.18 -12.25
CA ASP A 173 19.06 16.14 -12.37
C ASP A 173 18.45 14.82 -12.89
N ARG A 174 19.26 13.77 -12.98
CA ARG A 174 18.83 12.44 -13.43
C ARG A 174 17.77 11.78 -12.54
N TYR A 175 17.50 12.25 -11.33
CA TYR A 175 16.52 11.66 -10.40
C TYR A 175 15.21 12.46 -10.36
N THR A 176 15.19 13.65 -10.95
CA THR A 176 14.07 14.59 -10.89
C THR A 176 12.75 13.97 -11.35
N ALA A 177 12.73 13.27 -12.49
CA ALA A 177 11.52 12.60 -12.98
C ALA A 177 11.03 11.52 -11.99
N ALA A 178 11.93 10.69 -11.46
CA ALA A 178 11.58 9.65 -10.49
C ALA A 178 11.00 10.25 -9.19
N TYR A 179 11.55 11.36 -8.69
CA TYR A 179 11.02 12.02 -7.49
C TYR A 179 9.66 12.69 -7.73
N LEU A 180 9.46 13.37 -8.86
CA LEU A 180 8.18 14.00 -9.18
C LEU A 180 7.08 12.96 -9.41
N ILE A 181 7.37 11.93 -10.20
CA ILE A 181 6.45 10.80 -10.43
C ILE A 181 6.19 10.05 -9.13
N GLY A 182 7.22 9.82 -8.31
CA GLY A 182 7.06 9.18 -7.01
C GLY A 182 6.21 9.99 -6.04
N GLY A 183 6.35 11.32 -6.01
CA GLY A 183 5.48 12.20 -5.24
C GLY A 183 4.02 12.10 -5.70
N ILE A 184 3.78 12.18 -7.02
CA ILE A 184 2.44 12.02 -7.59
C ILE A 184 1.85 10.65 -7.25
N MET A 185 2.60 9.56 -7.40
CA MET A 185 2.15 8.20 -7.07
C MET A 185 1.77 8.07 -5.59
N THR A 186 2.59 8.63 -4.69
CA THR A 186 2.36 8.63 -3.25
C THR A 186 1.10 9.40 -2.89
N ASP A 187 0.94 10.60 -3.43
CA ASP A 187 -0.14 11.49 -3.01
C ASP A 187 -1.47 11.06 -3.63
N SER A 188 -1.48 10.71 -4.92
CA SER A 188 -2.70 10.32 -5.65
C SER A 188 -3.25 8.94 -5.28
N GLY A 189 -2.41 8.04 -4.74
CA GLY A 189 -2.77 6.62 -4.63
C GLY A 189 -2.97 5.94 -5.99
N SER A 190 -2.41 6.48 -7.07
CA SER A 190 -2.56 5.89 -8.42
C SER A 190 -2.04 4.45 -8.50
N VAL A 191 -1.01 4.13 -7.71
CA VAL A 191 -0.49 2.76 -7.55
C VAL A 191 -1.38 1.98 -6.59
N ALA A 192 -2.44 1.38 -7.12
CA ALA A 192 -3.34 0.50 -6.38
C ALA A 192 -3.84 1.09 -5.04
N GLY A 193 -4.11 2.39 -4.96
CA GLY A 193 -4.55 3.10 -3.75
C GLY A 193 -3.50 3.24 -2.64
N ILE A 194 -2.24 2.87 -2.90
CA ILE A 194 -1.14 2.95 -1.94
C ILE A 194 -0.63 4.40 -1.85
N GLY A 195 -0.51 4.93 -0.64
CA GLY A 195 0.01 6.27 -0.42
C GLY A 195 -0.81 7.11 0.54
N GLY A 196 -0.54 8.41 0.53
CA GLY A 196 -1.06 9.39 1.46
C GLY A 196 -2.58 9.40 1.49
N CYS A 197 -3.19 9.87 0.41
CA CYS A 197 -4.63 10.10 0.39
C CYS A 197 -5.44 8.80 0.41
N GLY A 198 -4.90 7.72 -0.19
CA GLY A 198 -5.47 6.38 -0.10
C GLY A 198 -5.52 5.85 1.33
N LEU A 199 -4.41 5.96 2.08
CA LEU A 199 -4.37 5.58 3.49
C LEU A 199 -5.37 6.40 4.30
N ARG A 200 -5.36 7.72 4.14
CA ARG A 200 -6.24 8.62 4.89
C ARG A 200 -7.71 8.28 4.66
N SER A 201 -8.10 8.05 3.41
CA SER A 201 -9.46 7.62 3.07
C SER A 201 -9.80 6.29 3.74
N LEU A 202 -8.90 5.31 3.68
CA LEU A 202 -9.10 4.02 4.32
C LEU A 202 -9.24 4.11 5.84
N ALA A 203 -8.37 4.88 6.52
CA ALA A 203 -8.42 5.09 7.95
C ALA A 203 -9.75 5.72 8.39
N ARG A 204 -10.21 6.75 7.66
CA ARG A 204 -11.51 7.42 7.85
C ARG A 204 -12.69 6.49 7.62
N THR A 205 -12.58 5.52 6.71
CA THR A 205 -13.63 4.52 6.50
C THR A 205 -13.65 3.45 7.58
N LEU A 206 -12.49 2.94 8.00
CA LEU A 206 -12.41 1.91 9.03
C LEU A 206 -12.86 2.41 10.40
N GLU A 207 -12.49 3.63 10.81
CA GLU A 207 -12.85 4.18 12.13
C GLU A 207 -14.36 4.29 12.37
N ARG A 208 -15.19 4.36 11.32
CA ARG A 208 -16.65 4.43 11.44
C ARG A 208 -17.24 3.14 12.01
N TYR A 209 -16.50 2.02 11.91
CA TYR A 209 -17.01 0.69 12.21
C TYR A 209 -16.17 -0.07 13.23
N THR A 210 -14.90 0.30 13.45
CA THR A 210 -13.99 -0.46 14.30
C THR A 210 -12.89 0.41 14.91
N PRO A 211 -12.28 0.01 16.05
CA PRO A 211 -11.09 0.69 16.57
C PRO A 211 -9.96 0.70 15.54
N THR A 212 -9.53 1.90 15.14
CA THR A 212 -8.51 2.11 14.13
C THR A 212 -7.32 2.85 14.73
N TYR A 213 -6.11 2.42 14.42
CA TYR A 213 -4.86 3.10 14.78
C TYR A 213 -4.09 3.40 13.51
N ALA A 214 -3.83 4.68 13.24
CA ALA A 214 -3.17 5.11 12.01
C ALA A 214 -1.69 5.45 12.26
N TYR A 215 -0.80 5.08 11.35
CA TYR A 215 0.60 5.52 11.35
C TYR A 215 1.07 5.98 9.98
N GLU A 216 2.10 6.81 9.98
CA GLU A 216 2.94 7.10 8.83
C GLU A 216 4.37 6.70 9.16
N PHE A 217 5.03 5.94 8.28
CA PHE A 217 6.48 5.78 8.36
C PHE A 217 7.16 6.99 7.71
N ASP A 218 7.77 7.85 8.51
CA ASP A 218 8.35 9.16 8.12
C ASP A 218 9.88 9.22 8.35
N HIS A 219 10.55 8.07 8.25
CA HIS A 219 12.01 8.02 8.32
C HIS A 219 12.66 8.05 6.94
N ARG A 220 12.89 9.27 6.43
CA ARG A 220 13.30 9.51 5.05
C ARG A 220 14.80 9.34 4.75
N THR A 221 15.63 9.22 5.78
CA THR A 221 17.10 9.12 5.64
C THR A 221 17.61 7.70 5.85
N GLY A 222 16.71 6.71 5.91
CA GLY A 222 17.06 5.31 6.08
C GLY A 222 17.63 4.68 4.80
N PRO A 223 18.17 3.46 4.92
CA PRO A 223 18.60 2.70 3.75
C PRO A 223 17.40 2.34 2.86
N GLY A 224 17.58 2.45 1.54
CA GLY A 224 16.60 1.98 0.56
C GLY A 224 16.66 0.47 0.35
N LEU A 225 15.59 -0.09 -0.23
CA LEU A 225 15.46 -1.54 -0.49
C LEU A 225 16.57 -2.10 -1.41
N THR A 226 17.12 -1.26 -2.28
CA THR A 226 18.31 -1.56 -3.08
C THR A 226 19.23 -0.35 -3.12
N GLN A 227 20.54 -0.57 -3.28
CA GLN A 227 21.52 0.50 -3.33
C GLN A 227 21.59 1.08 -4.74
N ILE A 228 21.06 2.30 -4.91
CA ILE A 228 21.19 3.08 -6.14
C ILE A 228 21.99 4.33 -5.79
N PRO A 229 23.24 4.48 -6.28
CA PRO A 229 24.08 5.64 -5.96
C PRO A 229 23.36 6.95 -6.25
N GLY A 230 23.38 7.88 -5.30
CA GLY A 230 22.77 9.21 -5.40
C GLY A 230 21.24 9.27 -5.29
N TYR A 231 20.54 8.12 -5.30
CA TYR A 231 19.08 8.10 -5.16
C TYR A 231 18.65 8.07 -3.70
N VAL A 232 17.82 9.04 -3.31
CA VAL A 232 17.24 9.16 -1.98
C VAL A 232 15.88 8.48 -1.99
N TRP A 233 15.82 7.28 -1.43
CA TRP A 233 14.59 6.49 -1.35
C TRP A 233 13.50 7.11 -0.48
N GLY A 234 13.87 7.99 0.45
CA GLY A 234 12.92 8.52 1.42
C GLY A 234 12.37 7.39 2.31
N ALA A 235 11.16 7.60 2.80
CA ALA A 235 10.36 6.52 3.37
C ALA A 235 9.62 5.78 2.24
N GLY A 236 10.39 5.07 1.41
CA GLY A 236 9.86 4.37 0.23
C GLY A 236 8.99 3.16 0.59
N HIS A 237 8.20 2.67 -0.37
CA HIS A 237 7.37 1.48 -0.20
C HIS A 237 8.16 0.30 0.38
N ALA A 238 7.57 -0.39 1.37
CA ALA A 238 8.12 -1.55 2.08
C ALA A 238 9.42 -1.33 2.87
N ALA A 239 9.94 -0.10 2.96
CA ALA A 239 11.16 0.21 3.71
C ALA A 239 11.00 0.01 5.24
N GLU A 240 9.79 0.18 5.76
CA GLU A 240 9.43 0.03 7.17
C GLU A 240 9.45 -1.45 7.63
N LEU A 241 9.28 -2.40 6.70
CA LEU A 241 9.22 -3.82 7.03
C LEU A 241 10.47 -4.32 7.75
N ALA A 242 11.66 -3.84 7.37
CA ALA A 242 12.91 -4.19 8.04
C ALA A 242 13.02 -3.65 9.48
N TYR A 243 12.26 -2.60 9.81
CA TYR A 243 12.17 -2.06 11.17
C TYR A 243 11.24 -2.89 12.06
N ILE A 244 10.32 -3.67 11.47
CA ILE A 244 9.40 -4.54 12.20
C ILE A 244 9.94 -5.97 12.25
N TRP A 245 10.40 -6.47 11.10
CA TRP A 245 10.98 -7.79 10.89
C TRP A 245 12.43 -7.65 10.42
N PRO A 246 13.41 -7.76 11.33
CA PRO A 246 14.83 -7.64 10.96
C PRO A 246 15.32 -8.66 9.93
N SER A 247 14.60 -9.77 9.75
CA SER A 247 14.87 -10.79 8.73
C SER A 247 14.28 -10.48 7.35
N PHE A 248 13.53 -9.37 7.20
CA PHE A 248 12.96 -8.97 5.93
C PHE A 248 14.07 -8.73 4.91
N ASN A 249 13.92 -9.35 3.73
CA ASN A 249 14.87 -9.29 2.64
C ASN A 249 14.12 -9.33 1.31
N ASN A 250 14.37 -8.33 0.45
CA ASN A 250 13.81 -8.25 -0.90
C ASN A 250 14.93 -8.30 -1.97
N GLY A 251 15.90 -9.19 -1.76
CA GLY A 251 17.13 -9.30 -2.54
C GLY A 251 18.32 -8.57 -1.90
N THR A 252 18.09 -7.59 -1.03
CA THR A 252 19.11 -6.95 -0.19
C THR A 252 18.60 -6.78 1.24
N PRO A 253 19.29 -7.30 2.27
CA PRO A 253 18.91 -7.06 3.65
C PRO A 253 19.33 -5.64 4.07
N ILE A 254 18.36 -4.80 4.49
CA ILE A 254 18.64 -3.41 4.88
C ILE A 254 18.78 -3.20 6.38
N ALA A 255 18.23 -4.09 7.21
CA ALA A 255 18.36 -4.02 8.67
C ALA A 255 19.82 -4.00 9.18
N PRO A 256 20.78 -4.74 8.56
CA PRO A 256 22.19 -4.64 8.92
C PRO A 256 22.82 -3.27 8.70
N LEU A 257 22.23 -2.42 7.84
CA LEU A 257 22.72 -1.08 7.53
C LEU A 257 22.26 -0.03 8.54
N PHE A 258 21.35 -0.38 9.46
CA PHE A 258 20.77 0.58 10.39
C PHE A 258 21.81 1.19 11.32
N ASN A 259 21.78 2.52 11.47
CA ASN A 259 22.53 3.24 12.49
C ASN A 259 21.88 3.10 13.89
N ALA A 260 22.41 3.80 14.90
CA ALA A 260 21.90 3.70 16.28
C ALA A 260 20.44 4.19 16.42
N ASP A 261 20.09 5.27 15.72
CA ASP A 261 18.77 5.88 15.73
C ASP A 261 17.73 5.01 15.03
N GLU A 262 18.12 4.35 13.94
CA GLU A 262 17.29 3.40 13.18
C GLU A 262 17.07 2.10 13.95
N ARG A 263 18.13 1.56 14.60
CA ARG A 263 17.98 0.42 15.50
C ARG A 263 17.06 0.75 16.67
N ARG A 264 17.06 1.99 17.16
CA ARG A 264 16.11 2.44 18.18
C ARG A 264 14.69 2.47 17.61
N LEU A 265 14.48 3.05 16.43
CA LEU A 265 13.16 3.05 15.78
C LEU A 265 12.62 1.64 15.55
N ALA A 266 13.47 0.72 15.09
CA ALA A 266 13.11 -0.68 14.88
C ALA A 266 12.61 -1.33 16.18
N ARG A 267 13.32 -1.14 17.30
CA ARG A 267 12.85 -1.62 18.62
C ARG A 267 11.51 -1.00 19.02
N GLU A 268 11.31 0.29 18.76
CA GLU A 268 10.05 0.97 19.07
C GLU A 268 8.88 0.43 18.24
N MET A 269 9.08 0.22 16.94
CA MET A 269 8.11 -0.37 16.02
C MET A 269 7.78 -1.82 16.39
N THR A 270 8.77 -2.69 16.61
CA THR A 270 8.52 -4.07 17.05
C THR A 270 7.68 -4.11 18.33
N ARG A 271 7.90 -3.19 19.27
CA ARG A 271 7.09 -3.11 20.51
C ARG A 271 5.66 -2.67 20.24
N TYR A 272 5.41 -1.70 19.38
CA TYR A 272 4.05 -1.30 19.03
C TYR A 272 3.29 -2.44 18.33
N TRP A 273 3.93 -3.09 17.34
CA TRP A 273 3.33 -4.20 16.61
C TRP A 273 3.03 -5.36 17.57
N GLY A 274 3.99 -5.75 18.41
CA GLY A 274 3.79 -6.81 19.41
C GLY A 274 2.69 -6.49 20.43
N ALA A 275 2.60 -5.24 20.90
CA ALA A 275 1.55 -4.80 21.82
C ALA A 275 0.16 -4.91 21.18
N PHE A 276 0.01 -4.49 19.93
CA PHE A 276 -1.25 -4.63 19.21
C PHE A 276 -1.59 -6.09 18.92
N THR A 277 -0.63 -6.91 18.49
CA THR A 277 -0.85 -8.35 18.27
C THR A 277 -1.40 -9.02 19.54
N LYS A 278 -0.84 -8.66 20.71
CA LYS A 278 -1.26 -9.20 22.01
C LYS A 278 -2.60 -8.66 22.49
N THR A 279 -2.87 -7.36 22.34
CA THR A 279 -3.96 -6.68 23.08
C THR A 279 -5.01 -5.99 22.20
N GLY A 280 -4.76 -5.85 20.90
CA GLY A 280 -5.56 -5.01 20.00
C GLY A 280 -5.34 -3.51 20.19
N ARG A 281 -4.31 -3.11 20.96
CA ARG A 281 -3.93 -1.71 21.17
C ARG A 281 -2.40 -1.55 21.08
N PRO A 282 -1.86 -0.57 20.34
CA PRO A 282 -0.43 -0.32 20.27
C PRO A 282 0.06 0.53 21.47
N ALA A 283 -0.38 0.18 22.68
CA ALA A 283 -0.04 0.94 23.89
C ALA A 283 1.28 0.42 24.50
N VAL A 284 2.30 1.27 24.51
CA VAL A 284 3.65 0.89 24.90
C VAL A 284 4.24 1.87 25.91
N ALA A 285 4.62 1.39 27.09
CA ALA A 285 5.23 2.22 28.12
C ALA A 285 6.56 2.82 27.65
N ARG A 286 6.80 4.09 28.01
CA ARG A 286 8.02 4.86 27.68
C ARG A 286 8.26 5.03 26.17
N GLN A 287 7.19 5.02 25.37
CA GLN A 287 7.19 5.42 23.96
C GLN A 287 6.12 6.49 23.74
N THR A 288 6.17 7.17 22.61
CA THR A 288 5.12 8.10 22.16
C THR A 288 3.76 7.41 22.22
N VAL A 289 2.74 8.11 22.72
CA VAL A 289 1.39 7.55 22.75
C VAL A 289 0.89 7.38 21.33
N TRP A 290 0.33 6.21 21.01
CA TRP A 290 -0.35 5.94 19.75
C TRP A 290 -1.86 5.82 20.00
N PRO A 291 -2.61 6.93 19.90
CA PRO A 291 -4.05 6.95 20.17
C PRO A 291 -4.84 6.30 19.04
N GLY A 292 -6.11 6.01 19.31
CA GLY A 292 -7.07 5.68 18.26
C GLY A 292 -7.26 6.84 17.29
N TYR A 293 -7.38 6.52 16.01
CA TYR A 293 -7.73 7.46 14.97
C TYR A 293 -9.24 7.76 15.06
N HIS A 294 -9.57 9.05 15.19
CA HIS A 294 -10.93 9.56 15.35
C HIS A 294 -11.13 10.81 14.49
N ARG A 295 -12.22 10.89 13.73
CA ARG A 295 -12.61 12.08 12.94
C ARG A 295 -12.51 13.38 13.75
N GLY A 296 -11.92 14.41 13.16
CA GLY A 296 -11.82 15.77 13.73
C GLY A 296 -10.55 16.07 14.54
N LYS A 297 -9.85 15.05 15.05
CA LYS A 297 -8.45 15.18 15.53
C LYS A 297 -7.49 14.30 14.72
N GLY A 298 -7.97 13.15 14.24
CA GLY A 298 -7.33 12.27 13.27
C GLY A 298 -5.85 12.03 13.52
N LEU A 299 -5.48 11.71 14.76
CA LEU A 299 -4.08 11.60 15.15
C LEU A 299 -3.46 10.33 14.57
N MET A 300 -2.41 10.52 13.77
CA MET A 300 -1.58 9.44 13.25
C MET A 300 -0.22 9.47 13.96
N LEU A 301 0.36 8.29 14.20
CA LEU A 301 1.72 8.20 14.68
C LEU A 301 2.69 8.34 13.49
N SER A 302 3.40 9.45 13.41
CA SER A 302 4.54 9.63 12.49
C SER A 302 5.78 8.97 13.12
N LEU A 303 6.27 7.90 12.49
CA LEU A 303 7.39 7.07 12.95
C LEU A 303 8.70 7.62 12.39
N ARG A 304 9.61 8.08 13.26
CA ARG A 304 10.85 8.75 12.88
C ARG A 304 12.03 8.30 13.74
N ALA A 305 13.20 8.11 13.13
CA ALA A 305 14.37 7.63 13.86
C ALA A 305 14.90 8.64 14.90
N GLY A 306 15.64 8.14 15.88
CA GLY A 306 16.23 8.96 16.95
C GLY A 306 15.24 9.38 18.03
N GLY A 307 14.11 8.68 18.15
CA GLY A 307 13.05 9.01 19.11
C GLY A 307 12.29 10.28 18.79
N ARG A 308 12.25 10.65 17.51
CA ARG A 308 11.52 11.82 17.01
C ARG A 308 10.09 11.48 16.59
N SER A 309 9.66 10.24 16.81
CA SER A 309 8.29 9.81 16.53
C SER A 309 7.28 10.66 17.30
N ALA A 310 6.32 11.22 16.58
CA ALA A 310 5.38 12.21 17.11
C ALA A 310 3.99 12.00 16.51
N LEU A 311 2.98 12.62 17.12
CA LEU A 311 1.64 12.65 16.54
C LEU A 311 1.55 13.76 15.50
N ILE A 312 0.89 13.45 14.40
CA ILE A 312 0.43 14.41 13.39
C ILE A 312 -1.09 14.30 13.30
N ASP A 313 -1.77 15.43 13.10
CA ASP A 313 -3.20 15.42 12.82
C ASP A 313 -3.48 15.18 11.34
N ASP A 314 -4.75 14.89 11.06
CA ASP A 314 -5.22 14.59 9.72
C ASP A 314 -5.06 15.77 8.74
N ASP A 315 -5.16 17.01 9.24
CA ASP A 315 -5.00 18.20 8.40
C ASP A 315 -3.55 18.36 7.94
N ARG A 316 -2.58 18.19 8.84
CA ARG A 316 -1.16 18.16 8.50
C ARG A 316 -0.86 17.05 7.50
N TYR A 317 -1.36 15.84 7.72
CA TYR A 317 -1.19 14.72 6.80
C TYR A 317 -1.82 14.99 5.42
N SER A 318 -3.02 15.58 5.42
CA SER A 318 -3.73 15.97 4.21
C SER A 318 -3.01 17.07 3.42
N THR A 319 -2.40 18.06 4.10
CA THR A 319 -1.59 19.10 3.46
C THR A 319 -0.32 18.51 2.89
N GLU A 320 0.35 17.64 3.65
CA GLU A 320 1.59 16.97 3.24
C GLU A 320 1.43 16.20 1.94
N HIS A 321 0.32 15.48 1.79
CA HIS A 321 0.01 14.68 0.59
C HIS A 321 -0.93 15.37 -0.40
N GLN A 322 -1.19 16.66 -0.23
CA GLN A 322 -2.07 17.43 -1.11
C GLN A 322 -3.47 16.80 -1.33
N CYS A 323 -4.02 16.13 -0.31
CA CYS A 323 -5.25 15.34 -0.47
C CYS A 323 -6.45 16.18 -0.85
N ALA A 324 -6.54 17.45 -0.44
CA ALA A 324 -7.62 18.33 -0.89
C ALA A 324 -7.69 18.45 -2.43
N PHE A 325 -6.56 18.33 -3.13
CA PHE A 325 -6.53 18.30 -4.59
C PHE A 325 -6.84 16.91 -5.13
N TRP A 326 -6.11 15.89 -4.67
CA TRP A 326 -6.27 14.52 -5.18
C TRP A 326 -7.65 13.93 -4.89
N ASP A 327 -8.31 14.36 -3.82
CA ASP A 327 -9.69 13.99 -3.48
C ASP A 327 -10.70 14.48 -4.55
N THR A 328 -10.34 15.48 -5.38
CA THR A 328 -11.18 15.99 -6.47
C THR A 328 -10.92 15.32 -7.82
N MET A 329 -9.88 14.49 -7.93
CA MET A 329 -9.49 13.88 -9.20
C MET A 329 -10.34 12.62 -9.47
N PRO A 330 -10.77 12.37 -10.72
CA PRO A 330 -11.43 11.11 -11.05
C PRO A 330 -10.48 9.91 -10.86
N GLY A 331 -10.95 8.82 -10.26
CA GLY A 331 -10.19 7.57 -10.13
C GLY A 331 -9.19 7.51 -8.97
N THR A 332 -8.94 8.61 -8.27
CA THR A 332 -8.20 8.65 -6.98
C THR A 332 -9.14 8.41 -5.80
N GLN A 333 -10.43 8.65 -5.98
CA GLN A 333 -11.50 8.29 -5.06
C GLN A 333 -12.43 7.25 -5.68
N HIS A 334 -12.49 6.07 -5.07
CA HIS A 334 -13.62 5.14 -5.16
C HIS A 334 -14.01 4.56 -6.54
N SER A 335 -13.04 4.23 -7.41
CA SER A 335 -13.27 3.15 -8.40
C SER A 335 -12.30 2.00 -8.16
#